data_AF-A0A0B6ZCI5-F1
#
_entry.id   AF-A0A0B6ZCI5-F1
#
_cell.length_a   1.000
_cell.length_b   1.000
_cell.length_c   1.000
_cell.angle_alpha   90.00
_cell.angle_beta   90.00
_cell.angle_gamma   90.00
#
_symmetry.space_group_name_H-M   'P 1'
#
loop_
_entity.id
_entity.type
_entity.pdbx_description
1 polymer ?
#
loop_
_entity_poly.entity_id
_entity_poly.type
_entity_poly.pdbx_seq_one_letter_code
_entity_poly.pdbx_strand_id
1 'polypeptide(L)'
;YTFDLILNVDAGGKFIVLPRNVAVSSATSAVSELTEDEDVMQELSASFAKAMTDIYHTDACDKARYSGIIHGVQMGNEAPALADSVYTMYRGLMLSTHIACCKYPPASELPDIWMSSLQPLLNVLSKSIQGIQGVVQNEKGEVIQDYSLQLDSKPKQDMKSSFFVLSTVGHHTITIEAPGYNAVTRPVLLRENTPDFQNITLKQES
;
A
#
# COMPACT_ATOMS: atom_id res chain seq x y z
N TYR A 1 -15.61 -6.90 4.93
CA TYR A 1 -15.14 -6.18 3.74
C TYR A 1 -13.67 -5.89 3.95
N THR A 2 -12.82 -6.33 3.03
CA THR A 2 -11.37 -6.10 3.07
C THR A 2 -11.05 -5.08 1.99
N PHE A 3 -10.25 -4.07 2.31
CA PHE A 3 -9.80 -3.06 1.36
C PHE A 3 -8.28 -3.16 1.28
N ASP A 4 -7.73 -3.37 0.09
CA ASP A 4 -6.28 -3.53 -0.10
C ASP A 4 -5.56 -2.19 -0.13
N LEU A 5 -6.23 -1.15 -0.67
CA LEU A 5 -5.70 0.20 -0.78
C LEU A 5 -6.79 1.25 -0.50
N ILE A 6 -6.45 2.24 0.32
CA ILE A 6 -7.23 3.46 0.58
C ILE A 6 -6.39 4.67 0.16
N LEU A 7 -6.98 5.54 -0.65
CA LEU A 7 -6.41 6.84 -0.99
C LEU A 7 -7.23 7.93 -0.33
N ASN A 8 -6.65 8.59 0.67
CA ASN A 8 -7.22 9.76 1.31
C ASN A 8 -6.77 11.02 0.57
N VAL A 9 -7.70 11.93 0.29
CA VAL A 9 -7.45 13.17 -0.43
C VAL A 9 -7.81 14.33 0.47
N ASP A 10 -6.82 15.19 0.75
CA ASP A 10 -6.92 16.31 1.66
C ASP A 10 -6.27 17.57 1.04
N ALA A 11 -6.29 18.66 1.77
CA ALA A 11 -5.73 19.95 1.43
C ALA A 11 -4.98 20.54 2.64
N GLY A 12 -4.50 21.78 2.53
CA GLY A 12 -3.62 22.39 3.54
C GLY A 12 -2.13 22.23 3.21
N GLY A 13 -1.80 21.81 1.98
CA GLY A 13 -0.44 21.68 1.48
C GLY A 13 -0.40 20.82 0.21
N LYS A 14 0.82 20.57 -0.29
CA LYS A 14 1.10 19.68 -1.41
C LYS A 14 2.19 18.69 -1.04
N PHE A 15 1.78 17.51 -0.58
CA PHE A 15 2.67 16.44 -0.09
C PHE A 15 1.88 15.14 0.08
N ILE A 16 2.58 14.04 0.35
CA ILE A 16 1.98 12.72 0.63
C ILE A 16 2.43 12.27 2.02
N VAL A 17 1.51 11.70 2.79
CA VAL A 17 1.77 11.14 4.11
C VAL A 17 1.55 9.63 4.09
N LEU A 18 2.57 8.91 4.52
CA LEU A 18 2.59 7.47 4.74
C LEU A 18 2.52 7.15 6.24
N PRO A 19 1.97 6.00 6.66
CA PRO A 19 2.24 5.46 7.99
C PRO A 19 3.75 5.18 8.12
N ARG A 20 4.36 5.27 9.30
CA ARG A 20 3.70 5.29 10.62
C ARG A 20 3.59 6.69 11.21
N ASN A 21 2.59 6.92 12.04
CA ASN A 21 2.47 8.12 12.87
C ASN A 21 3.31 8.02 14.15
N VAL A 22 3.54 6.80 14.64
CA VAL A 22 4.36 6.53 15.82
C VAL A 22 5.41 5.48 15.47
N ALA A 23 6.65 5.77 15.84
CA ALA A 23 7.74 4.83 15.65
C ALA A 23 7.55 3.61 16.56
N VAL A 24 7.68 2.41 16.00
CA VAL A 24 7.49 1.16 16.73
C VAL A 24 8.84 0.56 17.08
N SER A 25 9.06 0.27 18.37
CA SER A 25 10.18 -0.54 18.84
C SER A 25 9.71 -1.96 19.11
N SER A 26 10.39 -2.97 18.57
CA SER A 26 10.23 -4.36 19.03
C SER A 26 11.35 -4.68 20.03
N ALA A 27 11.12 -5.65 20.92
CA ALA A 27 12.08 -6.03 21.98
C ALA A 27 13.46 -6.46 21.48
N THR A 28 13.62 -6.68 20.17
CA THR A 28 14.83 -7.21 19.52
C THR A 28 15.27 -6.40 18.30
N SER A 29 14.65 -5.26 17.99
CA SER A 29 14.97 -4.46 16.80
C SER A 29 15.05 -2.96 17.09
N ALA A 30 15.79 -2.24 16.24
CA ALA A 30 15.84 -0.79 16.26
C ALA A 30 14.43 -0.20 16.05
N VAL A 31 14.22 1.02 16.56
CA VAL A 31 13.02 1.81 16.33
C VAL A 31 12.82 1.97 14.82
N SER A 32 11.67 1.56 14.29
CA SER A 32 11.31 1.74 12.87
C SER A 32 10.13 2.68 12.73
N GLU A 33 10.30 3.67 11.86
CA GLU A 33 9.26 4.60 11.42
C GLU A 33 8.52 4.09 10.18
N LEU A 34 9.08 3.05 9.55
CA LEU A 34 8.60 2.46 8.30
C LEU A 34 7.70 1.26 8.56
N THR A 35 6.85 0.97 7.58
CA THR A 35 6.04 -0.25 7.56
C THR A 35 6.76 -1.39 6.86
N GLU A 36 6.25 -2.61 7.01
CA GLU A 36 6.74 -3.78 6.29
C GLU A 36 6.41 -3.72 4.77
N ASP A 37 5.54 -2.81 4.36
CA ASP A 37 5.12 -2.54 2.97
C ASP A 37 5.59 -1.18 2.46
N GLU A 38 6.67 -0.65 3.05
CA GLU A 38 7.26 0.63 2.66
C GLU A 38 7.58 0.70 1.16
N ASP A 39 8.09 -0.39 0.58
CA ASP A 39 8.40 -0.50 -0.84
C ASP A 39 7.18 -0.24 -1.73
N VAL A 40 6.05 -0.87 -1.38
CA VAL A 40 4.77 -0.72 -2.09
C VAL A 40 4.20 0.69 -1.89
N MET A 41 4.25 1.22 -0.66
CA MET A 41 3.76 2.56 -0.36
C MET A 41 4.56 3.65 -1.06
N GLN A 42 5.88 3.49 -1.17
CA GLN A 42 6.74 4.38 -1.93
C GLN A 42 6.46 4.29 -3.43
N GLU A 43 6.25 3.09 -3.98
CA GLU A 43 5.89 2.95 -5.40
C GLU A 43 4.54 3.62 -5.72
N LEU A 44 3.52 3.41 -4.88
CA LEU A 44 2.22 4.06 -5.00
C LEU A 44 2.36 5.59 -4.93
N SER A 45 3.11 6.10 -3.96
CA SER A 45 3.34 7.53 -3.78
C SER A 45 4.13 8.16 -4.93
N ALA A 46 5.15 7.47 -5.42
CA ALA A 46 5.92 7.89 -6.58
C ALA A 46 5.05 7.94 -7.85
N SER A 47 4.11 7.00 -8.01
CA SER A 47 3.17 7.00 -9.13
C SER A 47 2.28 8.25 -9.13
N PHE A 48 1.81 8.68 -7.95
CA PHE A 48 1.09 9.93 -7.77
C PHE A 48 1.98 11.13 -8.10
N ALA A 49 3.14 11.20 -7.45
CA ALA A 49 4.09 12.31 -7.54
C ALA A 49 4.61 12.54 -8.97
N LYS A 50 4.67 11.49 -9.81
CA LYS A 50 5.06 11.58 -11.23
C LYS A 50 4.21 12.59 -12.01
N ALA A 51 2.94 12.78 -11.64
CA ALA A 51 2.03 13.72 -12.29
C ALA A 51 1.73 14.98 -11.45
N MET A 52 2.27 15.08 -10.23
CA MET A 52 2.18 16.24 -9.34
C MET A 52 3.55 16.50 -8.72
N THR A 53 4.50 16.94 -9.54
CA THR A 53 5.91 17.05 -9.13
C THR A 53 6.17 18.21 -8.17
N ASP A 54 5.28 19.20 -8.16
CA ASP A 54 5.33 20.34 -7.24
C ASP A 54 5.15 19.93 -5.78
N ILE A 55 4.71 18.70 -5.46
CA ILE A 55 4.77 18.22 -4.07
C ILE A 55 6.18 18.28 -3.48
N TYR A 56 7.24 18.16 -4.29
CA TYR A 56 8.62 18.20 -3.83
C TYR A 56 9.16 19.62 -3.63
N HIS A 57 8.40 20.63 -4.04
CA HIS A 57 8.84 22.02 -3.97
C HIS A 57 8.45 22.61 -2.60
N THR A 58 9.45 23.08 -1.85
CA THR A 58 9.23 23.70 -0.52
C THR A 58 8.46 25.03 -0.59
N ASP A 59 8.35 25.61 -1.78
CA ASP A 59 7.64 26.85 -2.07
C ASP A 59 6.32 26.62 -2.84
N ALA A 60 5.86 25.38 -2.98
CA ALA A 60 4.59 25.06 -3.65
C ALA A 60 3.36 25.70 -2.98
N CYS A 61 3.45 25.99 -1.68
CA CYS A 61 2.44 26.68 -0.89
C CYS A 61 3.08 27.74 0.00
N ASP A 62 2.39 28.86 0.20
CA ASP A 62 2.79 29.86 1.18
C ASP A 62 2.89 29.24 2.58
N LYS A 63 4.08 29.30 3.19
CA LYS A 63 4.38 28.72 4.51
C LYS A 63 4.17 27.20 4.57
N ALA A 64 4.51 26.48 3.50
CA ALA A 64 4.53 25.01 3.51
C ALA A 64 5.36 24.49 4.69
N ARG A 65 4.75 23.58 5.47
CA ARG A 65 5.42 22.90 6.59
C ARG A 65 6.06 21.58 6.18
N TYR A 66 5.53 20.97 5.13
CA TYR A 66 5.91 19.65 4.64
C TYR A 66 6.01 19.70 3.12
N SER A 67 6.90 18.87 2.56
CA SER A 67 7.10 18.70 1.12
C SER A 67 7.54 17.28 0.84
N GLY A 68 7.12 16.75 -0.31
CA GLY A 68 7.49 15.43 -0.81
C GLY A 68 6.63 14.32 -0.23
N ILE A 69 7.23 13.14 -0.11
CA ILE A 69 6.63 11.96 0.51
C ILE A 69 7.21 11.88 1.92
N ILE A 70 6.35 11.96 2.93
CA ILE A 70 6.74 11.97 4.34
C ILE A 70 6.00 10.88 5.10
N HIS A 71 6.51 10.54 6.27
CA HIS A 71 5.89 9.64 7.23
C HIS A 71 5.16 10.44 8.31
N GLY A 72 4.05 9.89 8.82
CA GLY A 72 3.22 10.54 9.82
C GLY A 72 4.00 10.95 11.08
N VAL A 73 5.03 10.20 11.46
CA VAL A 73 5.92 10.53 12.59
C VAL A 73 6.53 11.93 12.47
N GLN A 74 6.79 12.39 11.24
CA GLN A 74 7.34 13.72 10.96
C GLN A 74 6.31 14.85 11.21
N MET A 75 5.02 14.52 11.24
CA MET A 75 3.93 15.46 11.52
C MET A 75 3.52 15.50 13.00
N GLY A 76 3.96 14.53 13.81
CA GLY A 76 3.59 14.40 15.22
C GLY A 76 2.07 14.39 15.41
N ASN A 77 1.55 15.35 16.18
CA ASN A 77 0.11 15.43 16.49
C ASN A 77 -0.77 15.81 15.28
N GLU A 78 -0.16 16.28 14.18
CA GLU A 78 -0.89 16.62 12.93
C GLU A 78 -1.08 15.40 12.02
N ALA A 79 -0.50 14.25 12.36
CA ALA A 79 -0.53 13.05 11.53
C ALA A 79 -1.95 12.45 11.40
N PRO A 80 -2.35 11.95 10.21
CA PRO A 80 -3.66 11.32 10.03
C PRO A 80 -3.78 10.02 10.84
N ALA A 81 -4.54 10.03 11.93
CA ALA A 81 -4.67 8.89 12.86
C ALA A 81 -5.19 7.60 12.20
N LEU A 82 -5.91 7.71 11.08
CA LEU A 82 -6.53 6.57 10.41
C LEU A 82 -5.50 5.65 9.70
N ALA A 83 -4.38 6.18 9.21
CA ALA A 83 -3.43 5.40 8.40
C ALA A 83 -2.82 4.23 9.19
N ASP A 84 -2.34 4.48 10.41
CA ASP A 84 -1.79 3.44 11.28
C ASP A 84 -2.84 2.38 11.67
N SER A 85 -4.08 2.81 11.90
CA SER A 85 -5.21 1.92 12.21
C SER A 85 -5.54 0.99 11.04
N VAL A 86 -5.59 1.53 9.82
CA VAL A 86 -5.79 0.76 8.59
C VAL A 86 -4.68 -0.29 8.44
N TYR A 87 -3.43 0.11 8.63
CA TYR A 87 -2.29 -0.79 8.45
C TYR A 87 -2.21 -1.89 9.52
N THR A 88 -2.38 -1.52 10.79
CA THR A 88 -2.18 -2.46 11.92
C THR A 88 -3.38 -3.37 12.19
N MET A 89 -4.60 -2.84 12.14
CA MET A 89 -5.80 -3.60 12.47
C MET A 89 -6.41 -4.32 11.27
N TYR A 90 -6.33 -3.71 10.08
CA TYR A 90 -7.02 -4.20 8.90
C TYR A 90 -6.08 -4.70 7.80
N ARG A 91 -4.75 -4.56 7.99
CA ARG A 91 -3.71 -4.95 7.01
C ARG A 91 -3.87 -4.29 5.63
N GLY A 92 -4.59 -3.18 5.57
CA GLY A 92 -4.75 -2.39 4.35
C GLY A 92 -3.62 -1.37 4.20
N LEU A 93 -3.41 -0.89 2.98
CA LEU A 93 -2.49 0.22 2.72
C LEU A 93 -3.29 1.51 2.64
N MET A 94 -2.78 2.59 3.26
CA MET A 94 -3.41 3.92 3.17
C MET A 94 -2.38 4.99 2.86
N LEU A 95 -2.62 5.76 1.80
CA LEU A 95 -1.88 6.97 1.47
C LEU A 95 -2.75 8.18 1.73
N SER A 96 -2.22 9.22 2.37
CA SER A 96 -2.90 10.51 2.48
C SER A 96 -2.22 11.54 1.59
N THR A 97 -2.94 12.00 0.57
CA THR A 97 -2.45 12.96 -0.41
C THR A 97 -3.02 14.34 -0.11
N HIS A 98 -2.16 15.34 0.03
CA HIS A 98 -2.57 16.74 0.09
C HIS A 98 -2.38 17.36 -1.29
N ILE A 99 -3.47 17.80 -1.91
CA ILE A 99 -3.48 18.19 -3.34
C ILE A 99 -3.60 19.70 -3.57
N ALA A 100 -3.89 20.47 -2.51
CA ALA A 100 -4.11 21.90 -2.58
C ALA A 100 -3.67 22.61 -1.30
N CYS A 101 -3.10 23.81 -1.46
CA CYS A 101 -2.64 24.63 -0.34
C CYS A 101 -3.80 25.11 0.54
N CYS A 102 -4.90 25.54 -0.06
CA CYS A 102 -6.06 26.06 0.64
C CYS A 102 -7.05 24.92 0.97
N LYS A 103 -7.44 24.78 2.24
CA LYS A 103 -8.46 23.79 2.66
C LYS A 103 -9.85 24.09 2.11
N TYR A 104 -10.15 25.37 1.91
CA TYR A 104 -11.42 25.86 1.39
C TYR A 104 -11.14 26.87 0.26
N PRO A 105 -10.73 26.39 -0.92
CA PRO A 105 -10.45 27.26 -2.05
C PRO A 105 -11.76 27.88 -2.59
N PRO A 106 -11.70 29.05 -3.23
CA PRO A 106 -12.86 29.61 -3.92
C PRO A 106 -13.30 28.69 -5.07
N ALA A 107 -14.60 28.73 -5.39
CA ALA A 107 -15.19 27.88 -6.42
C ALA A 107 -14.52 28.01 -7.80
N SER A 108 -13.94 29.19 -8.09
CA SER A 108 -13.20 29.46 -9.33
C SER A 108 -11.90 28.66 -9.48
N GLU A 109 -11.30 28.19 -8.39
CA GLU A 109 -10.06 27.40 -8.41
C GLU A 109 -10.30 25.89 -8.49
N LEU A 110 -11.53 25.43 -8.23
CA LEU A 110 -11.87 23.99 -8.24
C LEU A 110 -11.57 23.30 -9.58
N PRO A 111 -11.82 23.91 -10.76
CA PRO A 111 -11.46 23.29 -12.03
C PRO A 111 -9.96 23.02 -12.16
N ASP A 112 -9.12 23.95 -11.70
CA ASP A 112 -7.66 23.81 -11.80
C ASP A 112 -7.12 22.75 -10.81
N ILE A 113 -7.69 22.71 -9.60
CA ILE A 113 -7.38 21.66 -8.61
C ILE A 113 -7.78 20.29 -9.16
N TRP A 114 -8.96 20.18 -9.77
CA TRP A 114 -9.41 18.94 -10.40
C TRP A 114 -8.48 18.52 -11.54
N MET A 115 -8.18 19.43 -12.47
CA MET A 115 -7.34 19.12 -13.63
C MET A 115 -5.91 18.74 -13.23
N SER A 116 -5.36 19.35 -12.19
CA SER A 116 -4.02 19.02 -11.67
C SER A 116 -3.97 17.74 -10.84
N SER A 117 -5.05 17.37 -10.14
CA SER A 117 -5.09 16.15 -9.31
C SER A 117 -5.58 14.91 -10.05
N LEU A 118 -6.30 15.05 -11.17
CA LEU A 118 -6.89 13.93 -11.91
C LEU A 118 -5.84 12.88 -12.33
N GLN A 119 -4.78 13.29 -13.03
CA GLN A 119 -3.76 12.35 -13.51
C GLN A 119 -3.00 11.65 -12.37
N PRO A 120 -2.55 12.35 -11.30
CA PRO A 120 -2.00 11.71 -10.11
C PRO A 120 -2.91 10.64 -9.50
N LEU A 121 -4.20 10.94 -9.34
CA LEU A 121 -5.18 9.98 -8.79
C LEU A 121 -5.34 8.75 -9.70
N LEU A 122 -5.42 8.95 -11.02
CA LEU A 122 -5.50 7.87 -12.01
C LEU A 122 -4.25 6.97 -12.01
N ASN A 123 -3.06 7.54 -11.76
CA ASN A 123 -1.84 6.75 -11.65
C ASN A 123 -1.91 5.78 -10.47
N VAL A 124 -2.36 6.24 -9.29
CA VAL A 124 -2.54 5.38 -8.11
C VAL A 124 -3.61 4.32 -8.35
N LEU A 125 -4.73 4.68 -8.99
CA LEU A 125 -5.77 3.72 -9.37
C LEU A 125 -5.27 2.67 -10.37
N SER A 126 -4.36 3.03 -11.28
CA SER A 126 -3.75 2.07 -12.20
C SER A 126 -2.79 1.11 -11.47
N LYS A 127 -2.14 1.59 -10.41
CA LYS A 127 -1.28 0.78 -9.54
C LYS A 127 -2.06 -0.10 -8.57
N SER A 128 -3.30 0.24 -8.23
CA SER A 128 -4.10 -0.51 -7.25
C SER A 128 -4.49 -1.93 -7.70
N ILE A 129 -4.32 -2.25 -8.98
CA ILE A 129 -4.51 -3.59 -9.53
C ILE A 129 -3.19 -4.37 -9.69
N GLN A 130 -2.04 -3.74 -9.41
CA GLN A 130 -0.73 -4.35 -9.55
C GLN A 130 -0.41 -5.19 -8.31
N GLY A 131 -0.37 -6.50 -8.47
CA GLY A 131 -0.12 -7.40 -7.36
C GLY A 131 -0.35 -8.85 -7.74
N ILE A 132 -0.26 -9.72 -6.74
CA ILE A 132 -0.45 -11.15 -6.90
C ILE A 132 -1.81 -11.52 -6.34
N GLN A 133 -2.68 -12.10 -7.15
CA GLN A 133 -3.96 -12.63 -6.70
C GLN A 133 -4.09 -14.11 -6.99
N GLY A 134 -4.86 -14.82 -6.17
CA GLY A 134 -5.00 -16.24 -6.37
C GLY A 134 -5.98 -16.92 -5.45
N VAL A 135 -6.15 -18.21 -5.71
CA VAL A 135 -6.88 -19.14 -4.87
C VAL A 135 -5.95 -20.27 -4.47
N VAL A 136 -6.12 -20.76 -3.26
CA VAL A 136 -5.38 -21.91 -2.74
C VAL A 136 -6.34 -23.09 -2.66
N GLN A 137 -5.97 -24.20 -3.29
CA GLN A 137 -6.79 -25.40 -3.36
C GLN A 137 -5.98 -26.65 -3.03
N ASN A 138 -6.67 -27.75 -2.69
CA ASN A 138 -6.03 -29.07 -2.55
C ASN A 138 -6.03 -29.83 -3.89
N GLU A 139 -5.45 -31.03 -3.88
CA GLU A 139 -5.36 -31.90 -5.08
C GLU A 139 -6.72 -32.36 -5.62
N LYS A 140 -7.80 -32.21 -4.85
CA LYS A 140 -9.19 -32.50 -5.28
C LYS A 140 -9.87 -31.28 -5.88
N GLY A 141 -9.20 -30.13 -5.93
CA GLY A 141 -9.77 -28.86 -6.40
C GLY A 141 -10.64 -28.16 -5.35
N GLU A 142 -10.60 -28.59 -4.09
CA GLU A 142 -11.35 -27.96 -3.00
C GLU A 142 -10.56 -26.77 -2.46
N VAL A 143 -11.21 -25.61 -2.30
CA VAL A 143 -10.57 -24.39 -1.77
C VAL A 143 -10.19 -24.58 -0.31
N ILE A 144 -8.93 -24.27 0.00
CA ILE A 144 -8.40 -24.27 1.36
C ILE A 144 -8.78 -22.94 2.03
N GLN A 145 -9.53 -23.04 3.13
CA GLN A 145 -10.16 -21.88 3.76
C GLN A 145 -9.22 -21.08 4.65
N ASP A 146 -8.24 -21.70 5.30
CA ASP A 146 -7.30 -21.03 6.20
C ASP A 146 -5.87 -21.48 5.86
N TYR A 147 -5.00 -20.51 5.59
CA TYR A 147 -3.58 -20.71 5.28
C TYR A 147 -2.80 -19.44 5.62
N SER A 148 -1.48 -19.56 5.71
CA SER A 148 -0.58 -18.40 5.80
C SER A 148 0.09 -18.15 4.46
N LEU A 149 0.24 -16.88 4.11
CA LEU A 149 0.96 -16.40 2.93
C LEU A 149 2.17 -15.59 3.38
N GLN A 150 3.32 -15.88 2.78
CA GLN A 150 4.52 -15.07 2.89
C GLN A 150 4.90 -14.54 1.51
N LEU A 151 5.05 -13.23 1.39
CA LEU A 151 5.60 -12.59 0.21
C LEU A 151 7.06 -12.20 0.48
N ASP A 152 7.97 -12.73 -0.32
CA ASP A 152 9.41 -12.54 -0.18
C ASP A 152 9.89 -12.83 1.25
N SER A 153 10.50 -11.83 1.89
CA SER A 153 10.95 -11.88 3.29
C SER A 153 10.02 -11.13 4.24
N LYS A 154 8.84 -10.69 3.78
CA LYS A 154 7.85 -10.02 4.64
C LYS A 154 7.27 -11.00 5.66
N PRO A 155 6.72 -10.52 6.79
CA PRO A 155 6.06 -11.39 7.76
C PRO A 155 4.91 -12.19 7.16
N LYS A 156 4.69 -13.40 7.67
CA LYS A 156 3.55 -14.24 7.29
C LYS A 156 2.24 -13.55 7.67
N GLN A 157 1.25 -13.69 6.79
CA GLN A 157 -0.09 -13.18 6.99
C GLN A 157 -1.10 -14.32 6.89
N ASP A 158 -2.03 -14.36 7.83
CA ASP A 158 -3.15 -15.31 7.77
C ASP A 158 -4.13 -14.86 6.70
N MET A 159 -4.47 -15.78 5.81
CA MET A 159 -5.30 -15.56 4.63
C MET A 159 -6.45 -16.55 4.61
N LYS A 160 -7.50 -16.20 3.87
CA LYS A 160 -8.67 -17.06 3.72
C LYS A 160 -9.16 -17.15 2.30
N SER A 161 -9.43 -18.38 1.84
CA SER A 161 -9.98 -18.69 0.51
C SER A 161 -9.14 -18.18 -0.67
N SER A 162 -9.24 -16.90 -1.02
CA SER A 162 -8.45 -16.20 -2.02
C SER A 162 -7.59 -15.11 -1.39
N PHE A 163 -6.54 -14.70 -2.09
CA PHE A 163 -5.70 -13.59 -1.67
C PHE A 163 -5.53 -12.58 -2.81
N PHE A 164 -5.28 -11.33 -2.44
CA PHE A 164 -4.67 -10.33 -3.29
C PHE A 164 -3.63 -9.60 -2.45
N VAL A 165 -2.41 -9.49 -2.97
CA VAL A 165 -1.31 -8.81 -2.29
C VAL A 165 -0.72 -7.80 -3.27
N LEU A 166 -0.91 -6.51 -2.96
CA LEU A 166 -0.28 -5.41 -3.68
C LEU A 166 1.24 -5.54 -3.57
N SER A 167 1.94 -5.33 -4.68
CA SER A 167 3.38 -5.58 -4.75
C SER A 167 4.03 -4.76 -5.84
N THR A 168 5.32 -4.53 -5.68
CA THR A 168 6.12 -3.72 -6.62
C THR A 168 6.35 -4.46 -7.94
N VAL A 169 6.83 -3.76 -8.96
CA VAL A 169 7.22 -4.42 -10.22
C VAL A 169 8.51 -5.20 -10.00
N GLY A 170 8.53 -6.49 -10.34
CA GLY A 170 9.74 -7.28 -10.25
C GLY A 170 9.52 -8.76 -9.95
N HIS A 171 10.60 -9.40 -9.56
CA HIS A 171 10.60 -10.80 -9.15
C HIS A 171 10.25 -10.90 -7.68
N HIS A 172 9.22 -11.69 -7.39
CA HIS A 172 8.76 -11.99 -6.05
C HIS A 172 8.72 -13.51 -5.83
N THR A 173 8.64 -13.91 -4.58
CA THR A 173 8.44 -15.28 -4.17
C THR A 173 7.27 -15.34 -3.21
N ILE A 174 6.25 -16.14 -3.53
CA ILE A 174 5.13 -16.41 -2.64
C ILE A 174 5.29 -17.79 -2.00
N THR A 175 5.18 -17.87 -0.69
CA THR A 175 5.14 -19.13 0.05
C THR A 175 3.79 -19.27 0.73
N ILE A 176 3.14 -20.40 0.51
CA ILE A 176 1.84 -20.73 1.10
C ILE A 176 1.99 -21.95 1.99
N GLU A 177 1.49 -21.85 3.21
CA GLU A 177 1.49 -22.93 4.19
C GLU A 177 0.10 -23.09 4.80
N ALA A 178 -0.39 -24.32 4.88
CA ALA A 178 -1.68 -24.62 5.48
C ALA A 178 -1.55 -25.86 6.39
N PRO A 179 -2.26 -25.92 7.52
CA PRO A 179 -2.19 -27.09 8.42
C PRO A 179 -2.54 -28.40 7.71
N GLY A 180 -1.67 -29.40 7.80
CA GLY A 180 -1.83 -30.72 7.17
C GLY A 180 -1.48 -30.77 5.68
N TYR A 181 -0.83 -29.71 5.16
CA TYR A 181 -0.36 -29.64 3.78
C TYR A 181 1.11 -29.22 3.70
N ASN A 182 1.82 -29.78 2.73
CA ASN A 182 3.18 -29.36 2.43
C ASN A 182 3.20 -27.91 1.94
N ALA A 183 4.12 -27.12 2.49
CA ALA A 183 4.39 -25.76 2.05
C ALA A 183 4.74 -25.72 0.55
N VAL A 184 4.23 -24.70 -0.16
CA VAL A 184 4.56 -24.47 -1.56
C VAL A 184 5.12 -23.07 -1.74
N THR A 185 6.28 -22.99 -2.39
CA THR A 185 6.92 -21.73 -2.77
C THR A 185 6.90 -21.57 -4.28
N ARG A 186 6.46 -20.41 -4.78
CA ARG A 186 6.35 -20.08 -6.22
C ARG A 186 7.05 -18.76 -6.54
N PRO A 187 7.92 -18.72 -7.55
CA PRO A 187 8.39 -17.45 -8.10
C PRO A 187 7.29 -16.80 -8.94
N VAL A 188 7.18 -15.48 -8.85
CA VAL A 188 6.23 -14.64 -9.59
C VAL A 188 6.99 -13.45 -10.19
N LEU A 189 6.60 -13.05 -11.40
CA LEU A 189 7.15 -11.86 -12.05
C LEU A 189 6.02 -10.85 -12.30
N LEU A 190 6.01 -9.79 -11.50
CA LEU A 190 5.04 -8.71 -11.64
C LEU A 190 5.49 -7.69 -12.68
N ARG A 191 4.52 -7.24 -13.47
CA ARG A 191 4.68 -6.18 -14.47
C ARG A 191 3.87 -4.96 -14.06
N GLU A 192 4.24 -3.82 -14.64
CA GLU A 192 3.62 -2.55 -14.32
C GLU A 192 2.11 -2.55 -14.59
N ASN A 193 1.33 -2.13 -13.59
CA ASN A 193 -0.13 -1.95 -13.65
C ASN A 193 -0.90 -3.21 -14.08
N THR A 194 -0.39 -4.40 -13.74
CA THR A 194 -1.07 -5.66 -14.04
C THR A 194 -1.16 -6.56 -12.82
N PRO A 195 -2.29 -7.24 -12.61
CA PRO A 195 -2.33 -8.35 -11.68
C PRO A 195 -1.68 -9.60 -12.28
N ASP A 196 -1.07 -10.41 -11.43
CA ASP A 196 -0.63 -11.75 -11.76
C ASP A 196 -1.49 -12.78 -11.02
N PHE A 197 -2.10 -13.70 -11.78
CA PHE A 197 -3.04 -14.69 -11.25
C PHE A 197 -2.33 -16.01 -10.98
N GLN A 198 -2.37 -16.45 -9.73
CA GLN A 198 -1.74 -17.67 -9.25
C GLN A 198 -2.82 -18.67 -8.80
N ASN A 199 -2.84 -19.86 -9.42
CA ASN A 199 -3.63 -20.98 -8.93
C ASN A 199 -2.71 -21.96 -8.19
N ILE A 200 -2.79 -21.98 -6.86
CA ILE A 200 -1.84 -22.71 -6.02
C ILE A 200 -2.51 -23.97 -5.49
N THR A 201 -1.93 -25.13 -5.81
CA THR A 201 -2.39 -26.41 -5.30
C THR A 201 -1.43 -26.93 -4.23
N LEU A 202 -1.95 -27.18 -3.02
CA LEU A 202 -1.20 -27.79 -1.92
C LEU A 202 -1.45 -29.29 -1.85
N LYS A 203 -0.41 -30.05 -1.51
CA LYS A 203 -0.46 -31.50 -1.32
C LYS A 203 -0.53 -31.85 0.14
N GLN A 204 -1.36 -32.82 0.52
CA GLN A 204 -1.42 -33.28 1.91
C GLN A 204 -0.07 -33.81 2.37
N GLU A 205 0.27 -33.53 3.63
CA GLU A 205 1.44 -34.14 4.28
C GLU A 205 1.23 -35.66 4.38
N SER A 206 2.31 -36.41 4.25
CA SER A 206 2.31 -37.88 4.27
C SER A 206 2.43 -38.42 5.69
#